data_AF-A0A399ZFA9-F1
#
_entry.id   AF-A0A399ZFA9-F1
#
_cell.length_a   1.000
_cell.length_b   1.000
_cell.length_c   1.000
_cell.angle_alpha   90.00
_cell.angle_beta   90.00
_cell.angle_gamma   90.00
#
_symmetry.space_group_name_H-M   'P 1'
#
loop_
_entity.id
_entity.type
_entity.pdbx_description
1 polymer ?
#
loop_
_entity_poly.entity_id
_entity_poly.type
_entity_poly.pdbx_seq_one_letter_code
_entity_poly.pdbx_strand_id
1 'polypeptide(L)'
;MSRFWPHFFLLAFIEGLAALAALFLIPAESLSLARLALVGAILFPLAASGWMFVRSLDGDWRARALDPTAYPRIFRALAISSPLLFLTFSLILFLLRYLDPAATASYYERARPPLAYLLLLAAQTSLWLAALRNGIHPQSARTRRALLVSAGIVLAVFLAVWLFIALTGLGIT
;
A
#
# COMPACT_ATOMS: atom_id res chain seq x y z
N MET A 1 5.20 1.99 20.36
CA MET A 1 5.08 1.70 18.92
C MET A 1 6.27 2.17 18.08
N SER A 2 7.02 3.20 18.51
CA SER A 2 8.21 3.69 17.77
C SER A 2 9.23 2.61 17.40
N ARG A 3 9.42 1.58 18.23
CA ARG A 3 10.33 0.45 17.96
C ARG A 3 10.01 -0.35 16.69
N PHE A 4 8.78 -0.29 16.18
CA PHE A 4 8.34 -1.10 15.04
C PHE A 4 8.43 -0.38 13.69
N TRP A 5 8.78 0.92 13.66
CA TRP A 5 9.02 1.66 12.42
C TRP A 5 9.98 0.96 11.45
N PRO A 6 11.13 0.40 11.89
CA PRO A 6 12.02 -0.32 10.97
C PRO A 6 11.35 -1.53 10.33
N HIS A 7 10.52 -2.26 11.08
CA HIS A 7 9.84 -3.44 10.56
C HIS A 7 8.80 -3.06 9.51
N PHE A 8 8.08 -1.96 9.73
CA PHE A 8 7.14 -1.40 8.75
C PHE A 8 7.86 -1.03 7.43
N PHE A 9 8.96 -0.30 7.50
CA PHE A 9 9.72 0.08 6.30
C PHE A 9 10.39 -1.10 5.61
N LEU A 10 10.87 -2.09 6.37
CA LEU A 10 11.45 -3.31 5.83
C LEU A 10 10.41 -4.13 5.05
N LEU A 11 9.21 -4.29 5.60
CA LEU A 11 8.10 -4.98 4.92
C LEU A 11 7.75 -4.29 3.60
N ALA A 12 7.54 -2.97 3.63
CA ALA A 12 7.26 -2.16 2.45
C ALA A 12 8.37 -2.23 1.39
N PHE A 13 9.63 -2.35 1.82
CA PHE A 13 10.78 -2.52 0.92
C PHE A 13 10.77 -3.90 0.25
N ILE A 14 10.55 -4.97 1.02
CA ILE A 14 10.47 -6.35 0.50
C ILE A 14 9.30 -6.49 -0.50
N GLU A 15 8.14 -5.93 -0.17
CA GLU A 15 6.99 -5.91 -1.08
C GLU A 15 7.28 -5.16 -2.37
N GLY A 16 8.01 -4.03 -2.28
CA GLY A 16 8.48 -3.31 -3.45
C GLY A 16 9.41 -4.15 -4.33
N LEU A 17 10.36 -4.88 -3.73
CA LEU A 17 11.24 -5.78 -4.47
C LEU A 17 10.46 -6.90 -5.16
N ALA A 18 9.47 -7.48 -4.47
CA ALA A 18 8.60 -8.51 -5.05
C ALA A 18 7.79 -7.96 -6.24
N ALA A 19 7.25 -6.75 -6.12
CA ALA A 19 6.53 -6.09 -7.20
C ALA A 19 7.43 -5.74 -8.39
N LEU A 20 8.67 -5.31 -8.13
CA LEU A 20 9.66 -5.05 -9.17
C LEU A 20 10.04 -6.33 -9.92
N ALA A 21 10.27 -7.43 -9.18
CA ALA A 21 10.52 -8.73 -9.78
C ALA A 21 9.32 -9.19 -10.63
N ALA A 22 8.10 -9.08 -10.12
CA ALA A 22 6.88 -9.41 -10.85
C ALA A 22 6.73 -8.58 -12.14
N LEU A 23 7.05 -7.28 -12.10
CA LEU A 23 7.02 -6.43 -13.29
C LEU A 23 8.05 -6.86 -14.34
N PHE A 24 9.26 -7.28 -13.92
CA PHE A 24 10.29 -7.73 -14.85
C PHE A 24 10.04 -9.11 -15.45
N LEU A 25 9.29 -9.98 -14.76
CA LEU A 25 8.83 -11.25 -15.32
C LEU A 25 7.84 -11.06 -16.48
N ILE A 26 7.19 -9.91 -16.58
CA ILE A 26 6.29 -9.60 -17.70
C ILE A 26 7.15 -9.22 -18.93
N PRO A 27 7.01 -9.95 -20.06
CA PRO A 27 7.75 -9.67 -21.28
C PRO A 27 7.54 -8.22 -21.75
N ALA A 28 8.61 -7.56 -22.19
CA ALA A 28 8.49 -6.32 -22.96
C ALA A 28 9.22 -6.42 -24.28
N GLU A 29 8.57 -5.84 -25.28
CA GLU A 29 9.09 -5.71 -26.63
C GLU A 29 10.11 -4.56 -26.76
N SER A 30 10.09 -3.57 -25.85
CA SER A 30 11.07 -2.45 -25.80
C SER A 30 11.03 -1.64 -24.49
N LEU A 31 12.06 -0.81 -24.25
CA LEU A 31 12.08 0.23 -23.21
C LEU A 31 11.17 1.40 -23.64
N SER A 32 9.87 1.23 -23.51
CA SER A 32 8.89 2.29 -23.74
C SER A 32 8.83 3.27 -22.55
N LEU A 33 8.41 4.51 -22.82
CA LEU A 33 8.15 5.51 -21.78
C LEU A 33 7.17 4.98 -20.71
N ALA A 34 6.17 4.19 -21.13
CA ALA A 34 5.23 3.55 -20.23
C ALA A 34 5.93 2.56 -19.28
N ARG A 35 6.86 1.73 -19.78
CA ARG A 35 7.60 0.79 -18.93
C ARG A 35 8.51 1.53 -17.93
N LEU A 36 9.14 2.63 -18.34
CA LEU A 36 9.89 3.48 -17.42
C LEU A 36 9.00 4.12 -16.35
N ALA A 37 7.79 4.56 -16.72
CA ALA A 37 6.82 5.09 -15.75
C ALA A 37 6.39 4.02 -14.72
N LEU A 38 6.12 2.79 -15.16
CA LEU A 38 5.77 1.68 -14.27
C LEU A 38 6.93 1.31 -13.33
N VAL A 39 8.16 1.24 -13.86
CA VAL A 39 9.36 1.00 -13.05
C VAL A 39 9.58 2.13 -12.05
N GLY A 40 9.45 3.39 -12.48
CA GLY A 40 9.56 4.57 -11.61
C GLY A 40 8.52 4.56 -10.48
N ALA A 41 7.29 4.15 -10.78
CA ALA A 41 6.22 4.03 -9.79
C ALA A 41 6.52 3.01 -8.69
N ILE A 42 7.36 2.00 -8.94
CA ILE A 42 7.85 1.06 -7.92
C ILE A 42 9.13 1.57 -7.27
N LEU A 43 10.10 2.00 -8.06
CA LEU A 43 11.43 2.39 -7.57
C LEU A 43 11.38 3.56 -6.60
N PHE A 44 10.53 4.55 -6.83
CA PHE A 44 10.42 5.71 -5.94
C PHE A 44 10.00 5.32 -4.51
N PRO A 45 8.83 4.67 -4.29
CA PRO A 45 8.42 4.22 -2.95
C PRO A 45 9.34 3.14 -2.38
N LEU A 46 9.93 2.27 -3.22
CA LEU A 46 10.91 1.27 -2.79
C LEU A 46 12.17 1.93 -2.21
N ALA A 47 12.77 2.88 -2.94
CA ALA A 47 13.96 3.59 -2.50
C ALA A 47 13.67 4.43 -1.24
N ALA A 48 12.52 5.09 -1.20
CA ALA A 48 12.07 5.82 -0.02
C ALA A 48 11.94 4.89 1.20
N SER A 49 11.30 3.71 1.04
CA SER A 49 11.17 2.71 2.11
C SER A 49 12.52 2.18 2.57
N GLY A 50 13.43 1.87 1.64
CA GLY A 50 14.78 1.40 1.96
C GLY A 50 15.61 2.45 2.72
N TRP A 51 15.54 3.71 2.29
CA TRP A 51 16.19 4.82 2.98
C TRP A 51 15.62 5.03 4.39
N MET A 52 14.29 5.04 4.51
CA MET A 52 13.60 5.16 5.80
C MET A 52 13.93 4.01 6.73
N PHE A 53 14.04 2.78 6.22
CA PHE A 53 14.46 1.62 6.99
C PHE A 53 15.83 1.86 7.62
N VAL A 54 16.85 2.17 6.82
CA VAL A 54 18.23 2.41 7.30
C VAL A 54 18.25 3.53 8.34
N ARG A 55 17.56 4.65 8.08
CA ARG A 55 17.50 5.78 9.02
C ARG A 55 16.75 5.45 10.31
N SER A 56 15.73 4.60 10.25
CA SER A 56 14.94 4.22 11.42
C SER A 56 15.67 3.27 12.39
N LEU A 57 16.81 2.68 11.98
CA LEU A 57 17.68 1.91 12.86
C LEU A 57 18.36 2.80 13.91
N ASP A 58 18.61 4.06 13.58
CA ASP A 58 19.06 5.07 14.53
C ASP A 58 17.90 5.51 15.45
N GLY A 59 18.04 5.20 16.74
CA GLY A 59 17.04 5.49 17.76
C GLY A 59 16.78 6.99 17.94
N ASP A 60 17.81 7.82 17.84
CA ASP A 60 17.73 9.26 18.08
C ASP A 60 17.13 9.98 16.87
N TRP A 61 17.48 9.54 15.66
CA TRP A 61 16.82 10.03 14.45
C TRP A 61 15.33 9.67 14.46
N ARG A 62 14.99 8.43 14.79
CA ARG A 62 13.61 7.96 14.85
C ARG A 62 12.77 8.71 15.88
N ALA A 63 13.31 8.99 17.06
CA ALA A 63 12.61 9.75 18.10
C ALA A 63 12.32 11.19 17.68
N ARG A 64 13.15 11.79 16.82
CA ARG A 64 12.95 13.14 16.31
C ARG A 64 12.04 13.18 15.08
N ALA A 65 12.34 12.37 14.07
CA ALA A 65 11.72 12.48 12.74
C ALA A 65 10.38 11.72 12.62
N LEU A 66 10.21 10.64 13.40
CA LEU A 66 9.05 9.75 13.30
C LEU A 66 8.12 9.86 14.52
N ASP A 67 8.20 10.97 15.25
CA ASP A 67 7.29 11.31 16.33
C ASP A 67 6.04 12.03 15.79
N PRO A 68 4.84 11.43 15.90
CA PRO A 68 3.60 12.07 15.48
C PRO A 68 3.27 13.36 16.23
N THR A 69 3.80 13.52 17.45
CA THR A 69 3.56 14.72 18.28
C THR A 69 4.41 15.90 17.84
N ALA A 70 5.62 15.64 17.32
CA ALA A 70 6.50 16.67 16.76
C ALA A 70 5.98 17.20 15.41
N TYR A 71 5.37 16.33 14.58
CA TYR A 71 4.89 16.69 13.24
C TYR A 71 3.40 16.36 13.01
N PRO A 72 2.47 16.90 13.80
CA PRO A 72 1.06 16.50 13.79
C PRO A 72 0.35 16.79 12.47
N ARG A 73 0.76 17.85 11.74
CA ARG A 73 0.20 18.21 10.43
C ARG A 73 0.55 17.18 9.35
N ILE A 74 1.80 16.74 9.31
CA ILE A 74 2.28 15.75 8.33
C ILE A 74 1.59 14.42 8.58
N PHE A 75 1.59 13.94 9.83
CA PHE A 75 0.93 12.69 10.19
C PHE A 75 -0.58 12.72 9.95
N ARG A 76 -1.24 13.86 10.17
CA ARG A 76 -2.67 14.04 9.82
C ARG A 76 -2.89 13.99 8.31
N ALA A 77 -2.06 14.67 7.52
CA ALA A 77 -2.15 14.65 6.07
C ALA A 77 -1.96 13.22 5.54
N LEU A 78 -0.93 12.51 6.00
CA LEU A 78 -0.68 11.12 5.64
C LEU A 78 -1.86 10.20 6.04
N ALA A 79 -2.43 10.39 7.24
CA ALA A 79 -3.54 9.57 7.71
C ALA A 79 -4.84 9.75 6.89
N ILE A 80 -4.99 10.88 6.21
CA ILE A 80 -6.12 11.14 5.30
C ILE A 80 -5.77 10.71 3.87
N SER A 81 -4.55 10.98 3.41
CA SER A 81 -4.16 10.65 2.03
C SER A 81 -3.99 9.15 1.82
N SER A 82 -3.49 8.39 2.79
CA SER A 82 -3.29 6.95 2.63
C SER A 82 -4.57 6.16 2.34
N PRO A 83 -5.71 6.32 3.06
CA PRO A 83 -6.94 5.63 2.69
C PRO A 83 -7.51 6.14 1.35
N LEU A 84 -7.34 7.41 1.00
CA LEU A 84 -7.76 7.92 -0.31
C LEU A 84 -6.97 7.27 -1.45
N LEU A 85 -5.64 7.17 -1.30
CA LEU A 85 -4.77 6.48 -2.25
C LEU A 85 -5.16 5.00 -2.38
N PHE A 86 -5.44 4.32 -1.26
CA PHE A 86 -5.94 2.95 -1.27
C PHE A 86 -7.22 2.80 -2.11
N LEU A 87 -8.20 3.70 -1.92
CA LEU A 87 -9.43 3.71 -2.71
C LEU A 87 -9.16 4.02 -4.18
N THR A 88 -8.30 5.00 -4.47
CA THR A 88 -7.92 5.36 -5.84
C THR A 88 -7.25 4.20 -6.57
N PHE A 89 -6.25 3.55 -5.98
CA PHE A 89 -5.59 2.40 -6.59
C PHE A 89 -6.52 1.19 -6.74
N SER A 90 -7.39 0.96 -5.76
CA SER A 90 -8.44 -0.07 -5.86
C SER A 90 -9.36 0.20 -7.05
N LEU A 91 -9.80 1.45 -7.20
CA LEU A 91 -10.68 1.86 -8.30
C LEU A 91 -9.97 1.75 -9.65
N ILE A 92 -8.71 2.18 -9.76
CA ILE A 92 -7.93 2.06 -11.00
C ILE A 92 -7.78 0.58 -11.39
N LEU A 93 -7.41 -0.30 -10.45
CA LEU A 93 -7.33 -1.74 -10.71
C LEU A 93 -8.67 -2.33 -11.15
N PHE A 94 -9.76 -1.92 -10.50
CA PHE A 94 -11.11 -2.34 -10.86
C PHE A 94 -11.50 -1.88 -12.28
N LEU A 95 -11.28 -0.60 -12.60
CA LEU A 95 -11.59 -0.04 -13.92
C LEU A 95 -10.75 -0.68 -15.01
N LEU A 96 -9.44 -0.85 -14.80
CA LEU A 96 -8.56 -1.55 -15.74
C LEU A 96 -8.98 -3.01 -15.98
N ARG A 97 -9.65 -3.63 -15.02
CA ARG A 97 -10.10 -5.01 -15.13
C ARG A 97 -11.49 -5.14 -15.75
N TYR A 98 -12.43 -4.24 -15.45
CA TYR A 98 -13.85 -4.44 -15.71
C TYR A 98 -14.51 -3.42 -16.63
N LEU A 99 -13.89 -2.27 -16.91
CA LEU A 99 -14.52 -1.25 -17.76
C LEU A 99 -14.63 -1.70 -19.22
N ASP A 100 -13.53 -2.20 -19.79
CA ASP A 100 -13.48 -2.79 -21.14
C ASP A 100 -12.33 -3.82 -21.18
N PRO A 101 -12.56 -5.05 -20.71
CA PRO A 101 -11.51 -6.06 -20.57
C PRO A 101 -10.74 -6.32 -21.86
N ALA A 102 -11.41 -6.25 -23.02
CA ALA A 102 -10.78 -6.50 -24.31
C ALA A 102 -9.74 -5.43 -24.65
N ALA A 103 -10.05 -4.17 -24.38
CA ALA A 103 -9.12 -3.06 -24.63
C ALA A 103 -8.05 -2.90 -23.52
N THR A 104 -8.39 -3.22 -22.27
CA THR A 104 -7.53 -2.91 -21.11
C THR A 104 -6.72 -4.09 -20.57
N ALA A 105 -6.92 -5.32 -21.03
CA ALA A 105 -6.21 -6.51 -20.52
C ALA A 105 -4.68 -6.37 -20.53
N SER A 106 -4.10 -5.90 -21.64
CA SER A 106 -2.64 -5.70 -21.74
C SER A 106 -2.12 -4.64 -20.76
N TYR A 107 -2.89 -3.57 -20.55
CA TYR A 107 -2.56 -2.53 -19.58
C TYR A 107 -2.71 -3.04 -18.14
N TYR A 108 -3.76 -3.83 -17.86
CA TYR A 108 -3.99 -4.42 -16.56
C TYR A 108 -2.84 -5.33 -16.15
N GLU A 109 -2.42 -6.27 -17.00
CA GLU A 109 -1.32 -7.20 -16.69
C GLU A 109 -0.04 -6.44 -16.34
N ARG A 110 0.31 -5.41 -17.13
CA ARG A 110 1.53 -4.60 -16.90
C ARG A 110 1.44 -3.69 -15.69
N ALA A 111 0.27 -3.10 -15.42
CA ALA A 111 0.06 -2.17 -14.32
C ALA A 111 -0.27 -2.86 -12.99
N ARG A 112 -0.65 -4.14 -13.03
CA ARG A 112 -1.03 -4.91 -11.83
C ARG A 112 0.08 -4.96 -10.78
N PRO A 113 1.35 -5.30 -11.09
CA PRO A 113 2.41 -5.31 -10.07
C PRO A 113 2.60 -3.96 -9.35
N PRO A 114 2.82 -2.81 -10.05
CA PRO A 114 2.99 -1.53 -9.38
C PRO A 114 1.73 -1.08 -8.62
N LEU A 115 0.54 -1.24 -9.20
CA LEU A 115 -0.70 -0.83 -8.55
C LEU A 115 -1.01 -1.70 -7.32
N ALA A 116 -0.75 -3.00 -7.36
CA ALA A 116 -0.91 -3.89 -6.21
C ALA A 116 0.05 -3.51 -5.08
N TYR A 117 1.30 -3.18 -5.40
CA TYR A 117 2.26 -2.70 -4.41
C TYR A 117 1.81 -1.38 -3.76
N LEU A 118 1.44 -0.39 -4.58
CA LEU A 118 0.98 0.91 -4.10
C LEU A 118 -0.31 0.78 -3.26
N LEU A 119 -1.20 -0.12 -3.65
CA LEU A 119 -2.41 -0.46 -2.90
C LEU A 119 -2.07 -1.03 -1.52
N LEU A 120 -1.20 -2.04 -1.46
CA LEU A 120 -0.76 -2.67 -0.21
C LEU A 120 -0.06 -1.65 0.70
N LEU A 121 0.86 -0.86 0.13
CA LEU A 121 1.56 0.19 0.87
C LEU A 121 0.60 1.24 1.44
N ALA A 122 -0.41 1.67 0.66
CA ALA A 122 -1.42 2.61 1.12
C ALA A 122 -2.29 2.02 2.25
N ALA A 123 -2.69 0.75 2.13
CA ALA A 123 -3.43 0.04 3.16
C ALA A 123 -2.63 -0.09 4.46
N GLN A 124 -1.39 -0.59 4.37
CA GLN A 124 -0.49 -0.74 5.50
C GLN A 124 -0.20 0.60 6.18
N THR A 125 0.09 1.65 5.40
CA THR A 125 0.32 3.00 5.92
C THR A 125 -0.90 3.53 6.66
N SER A 126 -2.09 3.34 6.10
CA SER A 126 -3.35 3.76 6.74
C SER A 126 -3.56 3.07 8.09
N LEU A 127 -3.40 1.75 8.13
CA LEU A 127 -3.51 0.97 9.37
C LEU A 127 -2.44 1.36 10.39
N TRP A 128 -1.20 1.53 9.94
CA TRP A 128 -0.07 1.93 10.76
C TRP A 128 -0.29 3.30 11.42
N LEU A 129 -0.71 4.30 10.64
CA LEU A 129 -0.99 5.65 11.14
C LEU A 129 -2.22 5.69 12.05
N ALA A 130 -3.26 4.91 11.73
CA ALA A 130 -4.42 4.77 12.60
C ALA A 130 -4.04 4.18 13.96
N ALA A 131 -3.15 3.17 13.97
CA ALA A 131 -2.65 2.55 15.18
C ALA A 131 -1.76 3.52 16.00
N LEU A 132 -0.90 4.29 15.33
CA LEU A 132 -0.06 5.30 15.98
C LEU A 132 -0.87 6.44 16.61
N ARG A 133 -1.88 6.95 15.90
CA ARG A 133 -2.67 8.11 16.35
C ARG A 133 -3.60 7.79 17.51
N ASN A 134 -4.28 6.64 17.44
CA ASN A 134 -5.29 6.30 18.44
C ASN A 134 -4.70 5.53 19.63
N GLY A 135 -3.47 5.03 19.48
CA GLY A 135 -2.91 4.00 20.35
C GLY A 135 -3.70 2.70 20.24
N ILE A 136 -3.05 1.56 20.46
CA ILE A 136 -3.79 0.32 20.75
C ILE A 136 -4.15 0.38 22.24
N HIS A 137 -5.09 1.27 22.61
CA HIS A 137 -5.63 1.30 23.96
C HIS A 137 -6.79 0.29 24.04
N PRO A 138 -6.67 -0.80 24.82
CA PRO A 138 -7.71 -1.83 24.90
C PRO A 138 -9.06 -1.26 25.35
N GLN A 139 -9.03 -0.19 26.15
CA GLN A 139 -10.23 0.51 26.64
C GLN A 139 -10.92 1.32 25.54
N SER A 140 -10.18 2.09 24.73
CA SER A 140 -10.74 2.83 23.59
C SER A 140 -11.25 1.91 22.48
N ALA A 141 -10.58 0.76 22.28
CA ALA A 141 -11.02 -0.30 21.38
C ALA A 141 -12.32 -0.96 21.85
N ARG A 142 -12.57 -1.07 23.17
CA ARG A 142 -13.87 -1.50 23.71
C ARG A 142 -14.97 -0.49 23.45
N THR A 143 -14.71 0.81 23.63
CA THR A 143 -15.72 1.86 23.40
C THR A 143 -16.10 2.00 21.93
N ARG A 144 -15.14 1.85 21.01
CA ARG A 144 -15.38 1.91 19.55
C ARG A 144 -15.44 0.53 18.89
N ARG A 145 -15.67 -0.52 19.68
CA ARG A 145 -15.61 -1.93 19.21
C ARG A 145 -16.52 -2.16 18.03
N ALA A 146 -17.76 -1.68 18.08
CA ALA A 146 -18.72 -1.83 16.98
C ALA A 146 -18.19 -1.23 15.68
N LEU A 147 -17.62 -0.02 15.73
CA LEU A 147 -17.11 0.67 14.54
C LEU A 147 -15.84 0.00 13.98
N LEU A 148 -14.94 -0.45 14.87
CA LEU A 148 -13.75 -1.20 14.46
C LEU A 148 -14.08 -2.58 13.89
N VAL A 149 -15.06 -3.27 14.46
CA VAL A 149 -15.55 -4.56 13.94
C VAL A 149 -16.20 -4.36 12.58
N SER A 150 -17.07 -3.36 12.42
CA SER A 150 -17.67 -3.05 11.12
C SER A 150 -16.62 -2.69 10.08
N ALA A 151 -15.65 -1.83 10.41
CA ALA A 151 -14.56 -1.48 9.50
C ALA A 151 -13.69 -2.70 9.15
N GLY A 152 -13.39 -3.55 10.14
CA GLY A 152 -12.66 -4.80 9.94
C GLY A 152 -13.41 -5.80 9.07
N ILE A 153 -14.72 -5.94 9.24
CA ILE A 153 -15.58 -6.78 8.39
C ILE A 153 -15.58 -6.25 6.96
N VAL A 154 -15.77 -4.94 6.77
CA VAL A 154 -15.74 -4.33 5.43
C VAL A 154 -14.39 -4.55 4.76
N LEU A 155 -13.29 -4.35 5.49
CA LEU A 155 -11.95 -4.60 4.98
C LEU A 155 -11.73 -6.09 4.65
N ALA A 156 -12.17 -7.00 5.52
CA ALA A 156 -12.04 -8.44 5.31
C ALA A 156 -12.85 -8.91 4.09
N VAL A 157 -14.07 -8.40 3.91
CA VAL A 157 -14.89 -8.66 2.72
C VAL A 157 -14.18 -8.11 1.47
N PHE A 158 -13.64 -6.89 1.53
CA PHE A 158 -12.88 -6.33 0.41
C PHE A 158 -11.66 -7.17 0.06
N LEU A 159 -10.89 -7.59 1.05
CA LEU A 159 -9.71 -8.45 0.85
C LEU A 159 -10.11 -9.83 0.34
N ALA A 160 -11.20 -10.42 0.83
CA ALA A 160 -11.70 -11.71 0.37
C ALA A 160 -12.19 -11.63 -1.09
N VAL A 161 -12.93 -10.59 -1.45
CA VAL A 161 -13.37 -10.34 -2.82
C VAL A 161 -12.17 -10.11 -3.74
N TRP A 162 -11.22 -9.28 -3.31
CA TRP A 162 -10.00 -9.02 -4.07
C TRP A 162 -9.17 -10.30 -4.28
N LEU A 163 -8.98 -11.09 -3.22
CA LEU A 163 -8.25 -12.35 -3.28
C LEU A 163 -8.97 -13.37 -4.18
N PHE A 164 -10.29 -13.46 -4.06
CA PHE A 164 -11.12 -14.31 -4.91
C PHE A 164 -10.98 -13.92 -6.38
N ILE A 165 -11.05 -12.63 -6.72
CA ILE A 165 -10.84 -12.14 -8.09
C ILE A 165 -9.40 -12.44 -8.56
N ALA A 166 -8.41 -12.20 -7.70
CA ALA A 166 -7.00 -12.43 -8.02
C ALA A 166 -6.66 -13.91 -8.27
N LEU A 167 -7.34 -14.85 -7.58
CA LEU A 167 -7.13 -16.29 -7.70
C LEU A 167 -7.97 -16.95 -8.81
N THR A 168 -9.24 -16.58 -8.91
CA THR A 168 -10.16 -17.22 -9.88
C THR A 168 -9.95 -16.71 -11.29
N GLY A 169 -9.36 -15.52 -11.45
CA GLY A 169 -9.26 -14.90 -12.76
C GLY A 169 -10.64 -14.65 -13.38
N LEU A 170 -11.74 -14.61 -12.62
CA LEU A 170 -13.06 -14.28 -13.17
C LEU A 170 -12.98 -12.94 -13.92
N GLY A 171 -13.22 -12.99 -15.24
CA GLY A 171 -12.92 -11.94 -16.23
C GLY A 171 -11.76 -12.25 -17.19
N ILE A 172 -11.13 -13.43 -17.12
CA ILE A 172 -10.29 -14.02 -18.17
C ILE A 172 -11.22 -14.89 -19.04
N THR A 173 -12.01 -14.25 -19.89
CA THR A 173 -12.71 -14.89 -21.02
C THR A 173 -12.71 -13.91 -22.17
#